data_AF-B6TT08-F1
#
_entry.id   AF-B6TT08-F1
#
_cell.length_a   1.000
_cell.length_b   1.000
_cell.length_c   1.000
_cell.angle_alpha   90.00
_cell.angle_beta   90.00
_cell.angle_gamma   90.00
#
_symmetry.space_group_name_H-M   'P 1'
#
loop_
_entity.id
_entity.type
_entity.pdbx_description
1 polymer ?
#
loop_
_entity_poly.entity_id
_entity_poly.type
_entity_poly.pdbx_seq_one_letter_code
_entity_poly.pdbx_strand_id
1 'polypeptide(L)'
;MALACASHACHFLLAGQARSFHAQPYHAKVGVVEFLNGVGKGVEAHAAKLEEAVGGDLQRLLEARTLRLKKLGIPCKHRKLILSFAHKYRLGLWKPKAEPRKVE
;
A
#
# COMPACT_ATOMS: atom_id res chain seq x y z
N MET A 1 -6.74 55.22 -0.11
CA MET A 1 -7.00 54.05 0.76
C MET A 1 -6.26 52.86 0.18
N ALA A 2 -5.45 52.21 1.02
CA ALA A 2 -4.45 51.21 0.67
C ALA A 2 -5.06 49.92 0.09
N LEU A 3 -4.30 49.21 -0.75
CA LEU A 3 -3.63 47.96 -0.36
C LEU A 3 -2.74 47.45 -1.51
N ALA A 4 -1.45 47.33 -1.21
CA ALA A 4 -0.45 46.67 -2.02
C ALA A 4 -0.71 45.15 -2.04
N CYS A 5 -0.60 44.52 -3.21
CA CYS A 5 -0.37 43.07 -3.33
C CYS A 5 0.95 42.85 -4.08
N ALA A 6 2.05 43.02 -3.35
CA ALA A 6 3.32 42.41 -3.70
C ALA A 6 3.25 40.94 -3.30
N SER A 7 3.39 40.02 -4.25
CA SER A 7 3.83 38.65 -3.96
C SER A 7 4.35 37.98 -5.24
N HIS A 8 5.66 38.12 -5.43
CA HIS A 8 6.57 37.06 -5.83
C HIS A 8 6.12 36.13 -6.96
N ALA A 9 6.21 36.65 -8.19
CA ALA A 9 6.53 35.81 -9.34
C ALA A 9 7.99 35.35 -9.21
N CYS A 10 8.24 34.26 -8.48
CA CYS A 10 9.53 33.59 -8.47
C CYS A 10 9.33 32.07 -8.44
N HIS A 11 9.90 31.43 -9.45
CA HIS A 11 10.26 30.02 -9.48
C HIS A 11 9.15 28.97 -9.60
N PHE A 12 8.46 28.97 -10.75
CA PHE A 12 8.04 27.72 -11.40
C PHE A 12 8.81 27.50 -12.71
N LEU A 13 10.12 27.77 -12.69
CA LEU A 13 11.06 27.19 -13.64
C LEU A 13 11.62 25.94 -12.99
N LEU A 14 11.05 24.81 -13.38
CA LEU A 14 11.74 23.60 -13.82
C LEU A 14 10.64 22.59 -14.10
N ALA A 15 10.32 22.44 -15.38
CA ALA A 15 9.72 21.23 -15.91
C ALA A 15 10.70 20.08 -15.63
N GLY A 16 10.71 19.62 -14.38
CA GLY A 16 11.37 18.39 -13.98
C GLY A 16 10.64 17.28 -14.69
N GLN A 17 11.24 16.80 -15.77
CA GLN A 17 10.90 15.60 -16.50
C GLN A 17 10.34 14.56 -15.51
N ALA A 18 9.02 14.41 -15.51
CA ALA A 18 8.34 13.45 -14.66
C ALA A 18 8.82 12.08 -15.13
N ARG A 19 9.84 11.53 -14.47
CA ARG A 19 10.23 10.14 -14.65
C ARG A 19 8.99 9.35 -14.30
N SER A 20 8.25 8.86 -15.30
CA SER A 20 7.20 7.90 -15.07
C SER A 20 7.90 6.67 -14.50
N PHE A 21 7.95 6.57 -13.17
CA PHE A 21 8.21 5.32 -12.50
C PHE A 21 6.95 4.47 -12.72
N HIS A 22 6.74 4.06 -13.97
CA HIS A 22 5.86 2.96 -14.30
C HIS A 22 6.61 1.71 -13.82
N ALA A 23 6.73 1.58 -12.49
CA ALA A 23 7.12 0.35 -11.85
C ALA A 23 6.07 -0.64 -12.32
N GLN A 24 6.46 -1.53 -13.24
CA GLN A 24 5.62 -2.64 -13.66
C GLN A 24 5.12 -3.30 -12.38
N PRO A 25 3.80 -3.35 -12.15
CA PRO A 25 3.27 -3.95 -10.94
C PRO A 25 3.88 -5.33 -10.84
N TYR A 26 4.54 -5.61 -9.71
CA TYR A 26 5.18 -6.88 -9.51
C TYR A 26 4.09 -7.96 -9.52
N HIS A 27 3.93 -8.62 -10.66
CA HIS A 27 3.01 -9.72 -10.91
C HIS A 27 3.55 -11.03 -10.32
N ALA A 28 4.18 -10.99 -9.15
CA ALA A 28 4.28 -12.24 -8.42
C ALA A 28 2.87 -12.64 -8.01
N LYS A 29 2.51 -13.87 -8.36
CA LYS A 29 1.30 -14.57 -7.93
C LYS A 29 1.41 -14.86 -6.43
N VAL A 30 1.42 -13.80 -5.63
CA VAL A 30 1.39 -13.89 -4.17
C VAL A 30 -0.07 -13.76 -3.78
N GLY A 31 -0.59 -14.74 -3.04
CA GLY A 31 -1.92 -14.68 -2.47
C GLY A 31 -2.05 -13.56 -1.44
N VAL A 32 -3.28 -13.12 -1.16
CA VAL A 32 -3.55 -12.15 -0.09
C VAL A 32 -3.06 -12.69 1.26
N VAL A 33 -3.30 -13.97 1.55
CA VAL A 33 -2.81 -14.62 2.78
C VAL A 33 -1.27 -14.62 2.86
N GLU A 34 -0.57 -14.97 1.79
CA GLU A 34 0.90 -14.97 1.76
C GLU A 34 1.47 -13.56 1.97
N PHE A 35 0.85 -12.55 1.36
CA PHE A 35 1.22 -11.16 1.58
C PHE A 35 1.10 -10.78 3.06
N LEU A 36 -0.03 -11.11 3.69
CA LEU A 36 -0.29 -10.74 5.08
C LEU A 36 0.60 -11.53 6.07
N ASN A 37 0.89 -12.79 5.78
CA ASN A 37 1.87 -13.59 6.52
C ASN A 37 3.27 -12.98 6.43
N GLY A 38 3.67 -12.49 5.25
CA GLY A 38 4.92 -11.77 5.08
C GLY A 38 5.00 -10.45 5.87
N VAL A 39 3.88 -9.73 6.00
CA VAL A 39 3.81 -8.50 6.81
C VAL A 39 3.95 -8.82 8.31
N GLY A 40 3.33 -9.92 8.76
CA GLY A 40 3.34 -10.38 10.15
C GLY A 40 2.68 -9.41 11.13
N LYS A 41 3.13 -9.45 12.40
CA LYS A 41 2.69 -8.55 13.49
C LYS A 41 1.18 -8.59 13.79
N GLY A 42 0.58 -9.77 13.70
CA GLY A 42 -0.83 -10.01 14.03
C GLY A 42 -1.83 -9.57 12.95
N VAL A 43 -1.35 -9.11 11.79
CA VAL A 43 -2.22 -8.77 10.64
C VAL A 43 -2.85 -10.04 10.03
N GLU A 44 -2.21 -11.20 10.22
CA GLU A 44 -2.67 -12.54 9.78
C GLU A 44 -4.08 -12.87 10.29
N ALA A 45 -4.42 -12.45 11.52
CA ALA A 45 -5.74 -12.69 12.10
C ALA A 45 -6.88 -11.95 11.37
N HIS A 46 -6.54 -10.98 10.51
CA HIS A 46 -7.48 -10.26 9.65
C HIS A 46 -7.47 -10.75 8.20
N ALA A 47 -6.70 -11.80 7.89
CA ALA A 47 -6.58 -12.32 6.53
C ALA A 47 -7.92 -12.82 5.98
N ALA A 48 -8.70 -13.57 6.76
CA ALA A 48 -10.01 -14.07 6.32
C ALA A 48 -10.95 -12.93 5.88
N LYS A 49 -11.02 -11.84 6.67
CA LYS A 49 -11.84 -10.66 6.35
C LYS A 49 -11.35 -9.91 5.12
N LEU A 50 -10.04 -9.90 4.90
CA LEU A 50 -9.42 -9.26 3.75
C LEU A 50 -9.60 -10.11 2.49
N GLU A 51 -9.43 -11.42 2.57
CA GLU A 51 -9.67 -12.32 1.44
C GLU A 51 -11.11 -12.25 0.96
N GLU A 52 -12.08 -12.28 1.87
CA GLU A 52 -13.50 -12.13 1.53
C GLU A 52 -13.79 -10.78 0.87
N ALA A 53 -13.28 -9.68 1.45
CA ALA A 53 -13.55 -8.33 0.96
C ALA A 53 -12.87 -7.99 -0.38
N VAL A 54 -11.74 -8.64 -0.64
CA VAL A 54 -10.89 -8.38 -1.80
C VAL A 54 -11.13 -9.43 -2.89
N GLY A 55 -11.70 -10.59 -2.53
CA GLY A 55 -11.95 -11.73 -3.41
C GLY A 55 -10.68 -12.51 -3.73
N GLY A 56 -9.73 -12.57 -2.79
CA GLY A 56 -8.42 -13.22 -2.99
C GLY A 56 -7.46 -12.48 -3.96
N ASP A 57 -7.87 -11.36 -4.54
CA ASP A 57 -7.06 -10.60 -5.50
C ASP A 57 -6.10 -9.62 -4.82
N LEU A 58 -4.80 -9.92 -4.83
CA LEU A 58 -3.79 -9.04 -4.24
C LEU A 58 -3.84 -7.62 -4.84
N GLN A 59 -4.17 -7.46 -6.12
CA GLN A 59 -4.17 -6.14 -6.75
C GLN A 59 -5.21 -5.22 -6.10
N ARG A 60 -6.42 -5.73 -5.85
CA ARG A 60 -7.47 -5.01 -5.12
C ARG A 60 -7.07 -4.66 -3.69
N LEU A 61 -6.20 -5.45 -3.04
CA LEU A 61 -5.63 -5.11 -1.73
C LEU A 61 -4.60 -3.98 -1.83
N LEU A 62 -3.72 -4.01 -2.84
CA LEU A 62 -2.70 -2.98 -3.07
C LEU A 62 -3.28 -1.64 -3.51
N GLU A 63 -4.45 -1.67 -4.16
CA GLU A 63 -5.23 -0.49 -4.53
C GLU A 63 -6.15 -0.02 -3.39
N ALA A 64 -6.39 -0.86 -2.39
CA ALA A 64 -7.25 -0.50 -1.27
C ALA A 64 -6.75 0.74 -0.53
N ARG A 65 -7.71 1.51 -0.01
CA ARG A 65 -7.47 2.71 0.80
C ARG A 65 -8.03 2.51 2.20
N THR A 66 -7.64 3.42 3.11
CA THR A 66 -8.01 3.38 4.54
C THR A 66 -9.50 3.21 4.80
N LEU A 67 -10.37 3.82 3.98
CA LEU A 67 -11.83 3.70 4.10
C LEU A 67 -12.33 2.27 3.92
N ARG A 68 -11.80 1.53 2.91
CA ARG A 68 -12.18 0.13 2.68
C ARG A 68 -11.75 -0.74 3.86
N LEU A 69 -10.51 -0.57 4.33
CA LEU A 69 -9.99 -1.32 5.47
C LEU A 69 -10.69 -0.97 6.80
N LYS A 70 -11.19 0.28 6.96
CA LYS A 70 -11.95 0.71 8.13
C LYS A 70 -13.33 0.04 8.19
N LYS A 71 -14.01 -0.09 7.05
CA LYS A 71 -15.31 -0.77 6.96
C LYS A 71 -15.22 -2.25 7.39
N LEU A 72 -14.06 -2.88 7.20
CA LEU A 72 -13.78 -4.26 7.61
C LEU A 72 -13.44 -4.41 9.10
N GLY A 73 -13.47 -3.32 9.87
CA GLY A 73 -13.18 -3.34 11.30
C GLY A 73 -11.71 -3.56 11.66
N ILE A 74 -10.77 -3.36 10.72
CA ILE A 74 -9.34 -3.56 10.97
C ILE A 74 -8.80 -2.40 11.83
N PRO A 75 -8.10 -2.65 12.95
CA PRO A 75 -7.52 -1.61 13.80
C PRO A 75 -6.57 -0.65 13.05
N CYS A 76 -6.51 0.61 13.50
CA CYS A 76 -5.65 1.66 12.92
C CYS A 76 -4.19 1.23 12.72
N LYS A 77 -3.62 0.52 13.71
CA LYS A 77 -2.23 0.03 13.68
C LYS A 77 -2.00 -0.92 12.50
N HIS A 78 -2.88 -1.89 12.32
CA HIS A 78 -2.80 -2.87 11.23
C HIS A 78 -3.06 -2.23 9.87
N ARG A 79 -4.00 -1.28 9.76
CA ARG A 79 -4.22 -0.54 8.49
C ARG A 79 -2.97 0.20 8.01
N LYS A 80 -2.24 0.85 8.94
CA LYS A 80 -0.99 1.55 8.61
C LYS A 80 0.09 0.58 8.13
N LEU A 81 0.21 -0.59 8.76
CA LEU A 81 1.15 -1.64 8.34
C LEU A 81 0.82 -2.14 6.93
N ILE A 82 -0.42 -2.55 6.68
CA ILE A 82 -0.85 -3.04 5.36
C ILE A 82 -0.52 -2.02 4.26
N LEU A 83 -0.86 -0.75 4.46
CA LEU A 83 -0.59 0.30 3.46
C LEU A 83 0.91 0.56 3.26
N SER A 84 1.70 0.53 4.33
CA SER A 84 3.15 0.71 4.23
C SER A 84 3.81 -0.42 3.44
N PHE A 85 3.46 -1.67 3.74
CA PHE A 85 3.99 -2.82 3.04
C PHE A 85 3.45 -2.96 1.62
N ALA A 86 2.19 -2.59 1.37
CA ALA A 86 1.62 -2.52 0.03
C ALA A 86 2.39 -1.52 -0.85
N HIS A 87 2.76 -0.37 -0.29
CA HIS A 87 3.58 0.61 -1.00
C HIS A 87 5.00 0.07 -1.28
N LYS A 88 5.67 -0.56 -0.30
CA LYS A 88 6.99 -1.19 -0.51
C LYS A 88 6.94 -2.31 -1.56
N TYR A 89 5.86 -3.08 -1.59
CA TYR A 89 5.62 -4.13 -2.57
C TYR A 89 5.47 -3.54 -3.99
N ARG A 90 4.70 -2.46 -4.14
CA ARG A 90 4.58 -1.74 -5.42
C ARG A 90 5.91 -1.18 -5.92
N LEU A 91 6.78 -0.76 -5.02
CA LEU A 91 8.12 -0.27 -5.34
C LEU A 91 9.16 -1.39 -5.55
N GLY A 92 8.78 -2.65 -5.34
CA GLY A 92 9.70 -3.79 -5.43
C GLY A 92 10.77 -3.85 -4.32
N LEU A 93 10.69 -2.97 -3.32
CA LEU A 93 11.64 -2.85 -2.20
C LEU A 93 11.46 -3.96 -1.16
N TRP A 94 10.31 -4.62 -1.19
CA TRP A 94 9.97 -5.69 -0.27
C TRP A 94 9.18 -6.77 -1.00
N LYS A 95 9.53 -8.02 -0.72
CA LYS A 95 8.85 -9.20 -1.24
C LYS A 95 8.40 -10.05 -0.06
N PRO A 96 7.13 -10.46 0.01
CA PRO A 96 6.66 -11.39 1.02
C PRO A 96 7.46 -12.68 0.89
N LYS A 97 8.14 -13.03 1.97
CA LYS A 97 8.86 -14.30 2.06
C LYS A 97 7.80 -15.36 2.34
N ALA A 98 7.54 -16.23 1.37
CA ALA A 98 6.80 -17.46 1.59
C ALA A 98 7.69 -18.36 2.44
N GLU A 99 7.77 -18.12 3.74
CA GLU A 99 8.14 -19.21 4.63
C GLU A 99 6.90 -20.08 4.74
N PRO A 100 6.88 -21.29 4.16
CA PRO A 100 5.91 -22.27 4.58
C PRO A 100 6.19 -22.44 6.07
N ARG A 101 5.22 -22.10 6.93
CA ARG A 101 5.29 -22.56 8.32
C ARG A 101 5.55 -24.06 8.21
N LYS A 102 6.73 -24.50 8.64
CA LYS A 102 7.03 -25.92 8.79
C LYS A 102 5.93 -26.45 9.69
N VAL A 103 5.10 -27.30 9.12
CA VAL A 103 4.21 -28.16 9.89
C VAL A 103 5.16 -29.12 10.60
N GLU A 104 5.35 -28.90 11.90
CA GLU A 104 5.92 -29.88 12.84
C GLU A 104 4.79 -30.36 13.75
#